data_AF-A0A1M7T771-F1
#
_entry.id   AF-A0A1M7T771-F1
#
_cell.length_a   1.000
_cell.length_b   1.000
_cell.length_c   1.000
_cell.angle_alpha   90.00
_cell.angle_beta   90.00
_cell.angle_gamma   90.00
#
_symmetry.space_group_name_H-M   'P 1'
#
loop_
_entity.id
_entity.type
_entity.pdbx_description
1 polymer ?
#
loop_
_entity_poly.entity_id
_entity_poly.type
_entity_poly.pdbx_seq_one_letter_code
_entity_poly.pdbx_strand_id
1 'polypeptide(L)'
;MAKLNDQLLRIVEDYRASGGEWPATRDQIAEWAVTNERYELTRGMAVRQCAERIGRAMGLQHFKDRKGRSVRKYYAAPVRENGQLVMKWDDCNAPRPFMEIAAANRRNQILGQCWQLKNDMDSYSERRCPEQPIQLDFDFNIDLEELGQLNTAA
;
A
#
# COMPACT_ATOMS: atom_id res chain seq x y z
N MET A 1 12.35 17.78 11.21
CA MET A 1 12.22 17.51 9.76
C MET A 1 10.74 17.48 9.43
N ALA A 2 10.23 18.46 8.68
CA ALA A 2 8.84 18.44 8.23
C ALA A 2 8.62 17.20 7.34
N LYS A 3 7.51 16.47 7.52
CA LYS A 3 7.19 15.34 6.64
C LYS A 3 6.93 15.92 5.25
N LEU A 4 7.32 15.22 4.18
CA LEU A 4 7.07 15.64 2.79
C LEU A 4 5.61 16.07 2.58
N ASN A 5 4.67 15.35 3.19
CA ASN A 5 3.25 15.69 3.13
C ASN A 5 2.93 17.09 3.68
N ASP A 6 3.58 17.49 4.77
CA ASP A 6 3.37 18.80 5.39
C ASP A 6 3.87 19.93 4.47
N GLN A 7 4.99 19.70 3.75
CA GLN A 7 5.49 20.63 2.74
C GLN A 7 4.53 20.73 1.55
N LEU A 8 4.02 19.59 1.06
CA LEU A 8 3.08 19.56 -0.06
C LEU A 8 1.77 20.28 0.27
N LEU A 9 1.24 20.11 1.48
CA LEU A 9 0.05 20.84 1.92
C LEU A 9 0.34 22.35 2.07
N ARG A 10 1.51 22.72 2.60
CA ARG A 10 1.94 24.13 2.66
C ARG A 10 2.05 24.77 1.28
N ILE A 11 2.57 24.05 0.29
CA ILE A 11 2.62 24.51 -1.11
C ILE A 11 1.22 24.84 -1.64
N VAL A 12 0.21 24.03 -1.33
CA VAL A 12 -1.17 24.29 -1.76
C VAL A 12 -1.71 25.58 -1.14
N GLU A 13 -1.47 25.80 0.16
CA GLU A 13 -1.88 27.03 0.84
C GLU A 13 -1.13 28.27 0.31
N ASP A 14 0.18 28.16 0.09
CA ASP A 14 0.99 29.25 -0.45
C ASP A 14 0.58 29.60 -1.89
N TYR A 15 0.25 28.60 -2.72
CA TYR A 15 -0.28 28.80 -4.08
C TYR A 15 -1.57 29.61 -4.06
N ARG A 16 -2.52 29.25 -3.17
CA ARG A 16 -3.77 30.00 -2.99
C ARG A 16 -3.53 31.42 -2.50
N ALA A 17 -2.66 31.59 -1.50
CA ALA A 17 -2.32 32.90 -0.96
C ALA A 17 -1.64 33.81 -2.00
N SER A 18 -0.95 33.23 -2.98
CA SER A 18 -0.35 33.98 -4.10
C SER A 18 -1.34 34.46 -5.17
N GLY A 19 -2.64 34.14 -5.02
CA GLY A 19 -3.66 34.46 -6.01
C GLY A 19 -3.69 33.49 -7.19
N GLY A 20 -3.13 32.29 -7.03
CA GLY A 20 -3.16 31.24 -8.04
C GLY A 20 -4.60 30.90 -8.46
N GLU A 21 -4.77 30.60 -9.75
CA GLU A 21 -6.08 30.30 -10.34
C GLU A 21 -6.77 29.17 -9.58
N TRP A 22 -8.08 29.31 -9.33
CA TRP A 22 -8.90 28.26 -8.75
C TRP A 22 -10.20 28.12 -9.55
N PRO A 23 -10.64 26.89 -9.88
CA PRO A 23 -10.04 25.59 -9.55
C PRO A 23 -8.70 25.33 -10.25
N ALA A 24 -7.72 24.78 -9.52
CA ALA A 24 -6.42 24.41 -10.06
C ALA A 24 -6.28 22.89 -10.26
N THR A 25 -5.53 22.49 -11.28
CA THR A 25 -4.99 21.14 -11.40
C THR A 25 -3.79 20.96 -10.46
N ARG A 26 -3.46 19.70 -10.12
CA ARG A 26 -2.26 19.39 -9.32
C ARG A 26 -0.97 19.83 -10.03
N ASP A 27 -0.96 19.75 -11.36
CA ASP A 27 0.20 20.09 -12.17
C ASP A 27 0.45 21.61 -12.17
N GLN A 28 -0.60 22.44 -12.24
CA GLN A 28 -0.47 23.90 -12.10
C GLN A 28 0.14 24.30 -10.75
N ILE A 29 -0.33 23.69 -9.65
CA ILE A 29 0.20 23.95 -8.31
C ILE A 29 1.67 23.51 -8.21
N ALA A 30 2.00 22.34 -8.77
CA ALA A 30 3.36 21.82 -8.76
C ALA A 30 4.32 22.68 -9.60
N GLU A 31 3.90 23.09 -10.80
CA GLU A 31 4.68 23.96 -11.69
C GLU A 31 4.97 25.31 -11.01
N TRP A 32 3.96 25.91 -10.37
CA TRP A 32 4.14 27.13 -9.58
C TRP A 32 5.11 26.90 -8.41
N ALA A 33 4.99 25.79 -7.69
CA ALA A 33 5.86 25.49 -6.56
C ALA A 33 7.33 25.29 -6.97
N VAL A 34 7.57 24.64 -8.11
CA VAL A 34 8.92 24.48 -8.68
C VAL A 34 9.46 25.83 -9.15
N THR A 35 8.65 26.60 -9.88
CA THR A 35 9.03 27.94 -10.38
C THR A 35 9.39 28.91 -9.24
N ASN A 36 8.71 28.81 -8.10
CA ASN A 36 8.91 29.69 -6.94
C ASN A 36 9.83 29.07 -5.86
N GLU A 37 10.59 28.02 -6.19
CA GLU A 37 11.52 27.34 -5.27
C GLU A 37 10.87 26.90 -3.93
N ARG A 38 9.56 26.62 -3.95
CA ARG A 38 8.78 26.19 -2.78
C ARG A 38 8.86 24.68 -2.54
N TYR A 39 9.26 23.92 -3.56
CA TYR A 39 9.42 22.47 -3.47
C TYR A 39 10.88 22.08 -3.23
N GLU A 40 11.18 21.69 -2.00
CA GLU A 40 12.52 21.24 -1.60
C GLU A 40 12.52 19.72 -1.37
N LEU A 41 13.28 19.02 -2.20
CA LEU A 41 13.49 17.58 -2.07
C LEU A 41 14.85 17.27 -1.44
N THR A 42 14.88 17.10 -0.13
CA THR A 42 16.11 16.66 0.56
C THR A 42 16.51 15.24 0.11
N ARG A 43 17.80 14.90 0.19
CA ARG A 43 18.29 13.54 -0.09
C ARG A 43 17.52 12.47 0.69
N GLY A 44 17.22 12.73 1.96
CA GLY A 44 16.45 11.80 2.80
C GLY A 44 15.02 11.58 2.29
N MET A 45 14.34 12.64 1.85
CA MET A 45 13.01 12.55 1.25
C MET A 45 13.04 11.81 -0.09
N ALA A 46 14.06 12.07 -0.94
CA ALA A 46 14.24 11.37 -2.21
C ALA A 46 14.47 9.87 -2.00
N VAL A 47 15.35 9.49 -1.07
CA VAL A 47 15.62 8.08 -0.72
C VAL A 47 14.34 7.42 -0.21
N ARG A 48 13.57 8.09 0.66
CA ARG A 48 12.32 7.54 1.18
C ARG A 48 11.28 7.30 0.09
N GLN A 49 11.04 8.29 -0.78
CA GLN A 49 10.10 8.13 -1.91
C GLN A 49 10.54 7.01 -2.86
N CYS A 50 11.84 6.91 -3.13
CA CYS A 50 12.40 5.84 -3.95
C CYS A 50 12.19 4.47 -3.29
N ALA A 51 12.50 4.34 -2.00
CA ALA A 51 12.31 3.11 -1.24
C ALA A 51 10.85 2.66 -1.20
N GLU A 52 9.89 3.59 -1.02
CA GLU A 52 8.46 3.30 -1.07
C GLU A 52 8.03 2.77 -2.46
N ARG A 53 8.52 3.38 -3.55
CA ARG A 53 8.25 2.91 -4.93
C ARG A 53 8.88 1.56 -5.22
N ILE A 54 10.11 1.32 -4.77
CA ILE A 54 10.80 0.03 -4.88
C ILE A 54 10.01 -1.04 -4.13
N GLY A 55 9.60 -0.80 -2.88
CA GLY A 55 8.80 -1.73 -2.11
C GLY A 55 7.46 -2.07 -2.78
N ARG A 56 6.79 -1.07 -3.37
CA ARG A 56 5.57 -1.31 -4.17
C ARG A 56 5.86 -2.18 -5.39
N ALA A 57 6.90 -1.87 -6.16
CA ALA A 57 7.28 -2.66 -7.34
C ALA A 57 7.63 -4.11 -6.96
N MET A 58 8.40 -4.31 -5.89
CA MET A 58 8.74 -5.63 -5.36
C MET A 58 7.50 -6.42 -4.95
N GLY A 59 6.54 -5.77 -4.28
CA GLY A 59 5.29 -6.40 -3.86
C GLY A 59 4.33 -6.79 -5.01
N LEU A 60 4.49 -6.18 -6.18
CA LEU A 60 3.71 -6.48 -7.38
C LEU A 60 4.39 -7.51 -8.29
N GLN A 61 5.69 -7.74 -8.15
CA GLN A 61 6.42 -8.66 -9.01
C GLN A 61 6.05 -10.11 -8.72
N HIS A 62 5.58 -10.80 -9.76
CA HIS A 62 5.28 -12.23 -9.73
C HIS A 62 6.10 -12.96 -10.80
N PHE A 63 6.21 -14.28 -10.63
CA PHE A 63 6.72 -15.20 -11.64
C PHE A 63 5.82 -16.45 -11.67
N LYS A 64 5.92 -17.24 -12.74
CA LYS A 64 5.25 -18.54 -12.83
C LYS A 64 6.19 -19.61 -12.29
N ASP A 65 5.73 -20.36 -11.29
CA ASP A 65 6.50 -21.49 -10.78
C ASP A 65 6.40 -22.71 -11.70
N ARG A 66 7.09 -23.81 -11.36
CA ARG A 66 7.07 -25.05 -12.14
C ARG A 66 5.66 -25.64 -12.33
N LYS A 67 4.70 -25.30 -11.47
CA LYS A 67 3.31 -25.74 -11.54
C LYS A 67 2.40 -24.70 -12.21
N GLY A 68 2.94 -23.64 -12.81
CA GLY A 68 2.15 -22.58 -13.46
C GLY A 68 1.48 -21.60 -12.50
N ARG A 69 1.73 -21.70 -11.20
CA ARG A 69 1.14 -20.80 -10.19
C ARG A 69 1.79 -19.42 -10.29
N SER A 70 0.99 -18.37 -10.18
CA SER A 70 1.50 -17.00 -10.04
C SER A 70 1.99 -16.81 -8.61
N VAL A 71 3.31 -16.74 -8.41
CA VAL A 71 3.94 -16.63 -7.09
C VAL A 71 4.69 -15.30 -7.01
N ARG A 72 4.63 -14.65 -5.85
CA ARG A 72 5.40 -13.42 -5.62
C ARG A 72 6.89 -13.71 -5.70
N LYS A 73 7.63 -12.82 -6.35
CA LYS A 73 9.10 -12.91 -6.40
C LYS A 73 9.75 -12.46 -5.09
N TYR A 74 9.17 -11.45 -4.43
CA TYR A 74 9.73 -10.84 -3.23
C TYR A 74 8.76 -10.86 -2.05
N TYR A 75 9.34 -10.99 -0.85
CA TYR A 75 8.63 -11.13 0.41
C TYR A 75 9.17 -10.14 1.45
N ALA A 76 8.26 -9.52 2.20
CA ALA A 76 8.60 -8.51 3.20
C ALA A 76 8.39 -9.05 4.61
N ALA A 77 9.42 -9.01 5.44
CA ALA A 77 9.43 -9.49 6.82
C ALA A 77 9.80 -8.36 7.80
N PRO A 78 8.95 -8.05 8.80
CA PRO A 78 9.33 -7.18 9.90
C PRO A 78 10.32 -7.90 10.81
N VAL A 79 11.55 -7.37 10.93
CA VAL A 79 12.62 -7.93 11.76
C VAL A 79 13.00 -6.90 12.82
N ARG A 80 13.21 -7.34 14.06
CA ARG A 80 13.75 -6.47 15.12
C ARG A 80 15.27 -6.39 15.00
N GLU A 81 15.79 -5.18 14.83
CA GLU A 81 17.22 -4.87 14.82
C GLU A 81 17.48 -3.71 15.76
N ASN A 82 18.44 -3.85 16.70
CA ASN A 82 18.78 -2.80 17.67
C ASN A 82 17.56 -2.20 18.41
N GLY A 83 16.58 -3.04 18.75
CA GLY A 83 15.34 -2.63 19.42
C GLY A 83 14.30 -1.95 18.51
N GLN A 84 14.60 -1.75 17.23
CA GLN A 84 13.69 -1.15 16.25
C GLN A 84 13.13 -2.20 15.29
N LEU A 85 11.87 -2.02 14.87
CA LEU A 85 11.26 -2.85 13.84
C LEU A 85 11.63 -2.30 12.46
N VAL A 86 12.30 -3.12 11.65
CA VAL A 86 12.73 -2.78 10.30
C VAL A 86 12.08 -3.75 9.32
N MET A 87 11.55 -3.22 8.22
CA MET A 87 11.02 -4.05 7.13
C MET A 87 12.17 -4.51 6.23
N LYS A 88 12.50 -5.80 6.31
CA LYS A 88 13.45 -6.44 5.41
C LYS A 88 12.73 -7.11 4.25
N TRP A 89 13.43 -7.24 3.13
CA TRP A 89 12.94 -7.89 1.92
C TRP A 89 13.93 -8.96 1.48
N ASP A 90 13.40 -10.06 0.98
CA ASP A 90 14.16 -11.14 0.35
C ASP A 90 13.33 -11.75 -0.79
N ASP A 91 13.92 -12.63 -1.60
CA ASP A 91 13.23 -13.28 -2.72
C ASP A 91 12.61 -14.64 -2.35
N CYS A 92 12.02 -15.31 -3.34
CA CYS A 92 11.35 -16.60 -3.16
C CYS A 92 12.27 -17.76 -2.72
N ASN A 93 13.60 -17.56 -2.71
CA ASN A 93 14.59 -18.52 -2.23
C ASN A 93 15.05 -18.25 -0.78
N ALA A 94 14.44 -17.27 -0.10
CA ALA A 94 14.78 -16.91 1.26
C ALA A 94 14.70 -18.12 2.24
N PRO A 95 15.55 -18.15 3.29
CA PRO A 95 15.49 -19.21 4.29
C PRO A 95 14.12 -19.31 4.96
N ARG A 96 13.72 -20.52 5.33
CA ARG A 96 12.42 -20.80 5.98
C ARG A 96 12.08 -19.86 7.15
N PRO A 97 12.99 -19.54 8.09
CA PRO A 97 12.66 -18.60 9.18
C PRO A 97 12.25 -17.20 8.70
N PHE A 98 12.85 -16.70 7.61
CA PHE A 98 12.46 -15.42 7.01
C PHE A 98 11.07 -15.53 6.38
N MET A 99 10.83 -16.61 5.65
CA MET A 99 9.54 -16.87 4.98
C MET A 99 8.39 -17.03 5.97
N GLU A 100 8.60 -17.62 7.14
CA GLU A 100 7.57 -17.73 8.19
C GLU A 100 7.14 -16.35 8.71
N ILE A 101 8.10 -15.44 8.95
CA ILE A 101 7.82 -14.06 9.36
C ILE A 101 7.12 -13.28 8.24
N ALA A 102 7.59 -13.44 7.00
CA ALA A 102 6.99 -12.77 5.85
C ALA A 102 5.54 -13.24 5.59
N ALA A 103 5.28 -14.55 5.74
CA ALA A 103 3.94 -15.11 5.63
C ALA A 103 3.01 -14.56 6.72
N ALA A 104 3.46 -14.54 7.97
CA ALA A 104 2.69 -13.95 9.08
C ALA A 104 2.38 -12.46 8.84
N ASN A 105 3.37 -11.69 8.38
CA ASN A 105 3.19 -10.29 8.02
C ASN A 105 2.14 -10.11 6.91
N ARG A 106 2.23 -10.91 5.83
CA ARG A 106 1.26 -10.83 4.74
C ARG A 106 -0.15 -11.23 5.19
N ARG A 107 -0.28 -12.25 6.04
CA ARG A 107 -1.56 -12.64 6.64
C ARG A 107 -2.18 -11.50 7.44
N ASN A 108 -1.39 -10.81 8.27
CA ASN A 108 -1.88 -9.69 9.07
C ASN A 108 -2.29 -8.49 8.20
N GLN A 109 -1.61 -8.25 7.07
CA GLN A 109 -2.05 -7.23 6.10
C GLN A 109 -3.41 -7.58 5.50
N ILE A 110 -3.62 -8.83 5.09
CA ILE A 110 -4.91 -9.30 4.54
C ILE A 110 -6.02 -9.15 5.60
N LEU A 111 -5.75 -9.54 6.84
CA LEU A 111 -6.68 -9.36 7.95
C LEU A 111 -7.06 -7.88 8.16
N GLY A 112 -6.08 -6.98 8.13
CA GLY A 112 -6.32 -5.53 8.24
C GLY A 112 -7.18 -4.99 7.10
N GLN A 113 -6.99 -5.49 5.88
CA GLN A 113 -7.82 -5.13 4.72
C GLN A 113 -9.27 -5.62 4.89
N CYS A 114 -9.47 -6.86 5.36
CA CYS A 114 -10.80 -7.40 5.64
C CYS A 114 -11.50 -6.59 6.74
N TRP A 115 -10.77 -6.27 7.80
CA TRP A 115 -11.30 -5.45 8.91
C TRP A 115 -11.74 -4.06 8.45
N GLN A 116 -10.94 -3.39 7.60
CA GLN A 116 -11.32 -2.10 7.05
C GLN A 116 -12.59 -2.21 6.20
N LEU A 117 -12.66 -3.19 5.29
CA LEU A 117 -13.84 -3.41 4.46
C LEU A 117 -15.10 -3.65 5.30
N LYS A 118 -14.98 -4.44 6.38
CA LYS A 118 -16.08 -4.66 7.32
C LYS A 118 -16.57 -3.35 7.92
N ASN A 119 -15.66 -2.55 8.49
CA ASN A 119 -16.04 -1.28 9.11
C ASN A 119 -16.69 -0.32 8.10
N ASP A 120 -16.19 -0.30 6.86
CA ASP A 120 -16.74 0.54 5.81
C ASP A 120 -18.20 0.14 5.50
N MET A 121 -18.49 -1.16 5.37
CA MET A 121 -19.84 -1.67 5.07
C MET A 121 -20.79 -1.58 6.26
N ASP A 122 -20.32 -1.86 7.48
CA ASP A 122 -21.11 -1.69 8.70
C ASP A 122 -21.52 -0.22 8.84
N SER A 123 -20.56 0.69 8.75
CA SER A 123 -20.82 2.13 8.85
C SER A 123 -21.74 2.65 7.75
N TYR A 124 -21.61 2.16 6.52
CA TYR A 124 -22.53 2.51 5.44
C TYR A 124 -23.94 1.99 5.74
N SER A 125 -24.05 0.72 6.13
CA SER A 125 -25.32 0.04 6.38
C SER A 125 -26.11 0.72 7.48
N GLU A 126 -25.47 1.02 8.61
CA GLU A 126 -26.08 1.74 9.73
C GLU A 126 -26.67 3.09 9.31
N ARG A 127 -26.00 3.81 8.40
CA ARG A 127 -26.40 5.15 7.95
C ARG A 127 -27.43 5.14 6.82
N ARG A 128 -27.43 4.11 5.97
CA ARG A 128 -28.14 4.14 4.68
C ARG A 128 -29.18 3.04 4.51
N CYS A 129 -28.97 1.86 5.08
CA CYS A 129 -29.87 0.72 4.96
C CYS A 129 -29.90 -0.12 6.24
N PRO A 130 -30.28 0.46 7.40
CA PRO A 130 -30.22 -0.23 8.69
C PRO A 130 -31.15 -1.45 8.77
N GLU A 131 -32.24 -1.45 8.00
CA GLU A 131 -33.18 -2.58 7.93
C GLU A 131 -32.68 -3.73 7.03
N GLN A 132 -31.75 -3.44 6.12
CA GLN A 132 -31.17 -4.40 5.18
C GLN A 132 -29.66 -4.16 5.05
N PRO A 133 -28.89 -4.44 6.13
CA PRO A 133 -27.45 -4.20 6.12
C PRO A 133 -26.75 -5.12 5.13
N ILE A 134 -25.72 -4.59 4.46
CA ILE A 134 -24.88 -5.38 3.55
C ILE A 134 -24.13 -6.41 4.39
N GLN A 135 -24.42 -7.70 4.16
CA GLN A 135 -23.71 -8.80 4.80
C GLN A 135 -22.54 -9.25 3.92
N LEU A 136 -21.35 -9.33 4.51
CA LEU A 136 -20.15 -9.87 3.86
C LEU A 136 -19.67 -11.10 4.63
N ASP A 137 -19.35 -12.16 3.88
CA ASP A 137 -18.60 -13.29 4.41
C ASP A 137 -17.10 -13.04 4.23
N PHE A 138 -16.32 -13.37 5.26
CA PHE A 138 -14.87 -13.28 5.26
C PHE A 138 -14.21 -14.66 5.41
N ASP A 139 -15.00 -15.73 5.38
CA ASP A 139 -14.50 -17.09 5.18
C ASP A 139 -14.29 -17.35 3.68
N PHE A 140 -13.03 -17.20 3.24
CA PHE A 140 -12.63 -17.41 1.85
C PHE A 140 -12.30 -18.87 1.51
N ASN A 141 -12.61 -19.86 2.37
CA ASN A 141 -12.20 -21.25 2.11
C ASN A 141 -12.77 -21.77 0.78
N ILE A 142 -14.06 -21.54 0.51
CA ILE A 142 -14.69 -21.95 -0.75
C ILE A 142 -14.09 -21.18 -1.93
N ASP A 143 -13.93 -19.86 -1.81
CA ASP A 143 -13.34 -19.03 -2.88
C ASP A 143 -11.92 -19.50 -3.26
N LEU A 144 -11.12 -19.88 -2.28
CA LEU A 144 -9.77 -20.39 -2.49
C LEU A 144 -9.77 -21.75 -3.21
N GLU A 145 -10.71 -22.63 -2.89
CA GLU A 145 -10.89 -23.92 -3.57
C GLU A 145 -11.30 -23.72 -5.03
N GLU A 146 -12.29 -22.86 -5.29
CA GLU A 146 -12.75 -22.53 -6.64
C GLU A 146 -11.64 -21.92 -7.50
N LEU A 147 -10.89 -20.96 -6.95
CA LEU A 147 -9.72 -20.37 -7.63
C LEU A 147 -8.63 -21.42 -7.92
N GLY A 148 -8.45 -22.40 -7.04
CA GLY A 148 -7.52 -23.51 -7.24
C GLY A 148 -7.93 -24.41 -8.41
N GLN A 149 -9.22 -24.72 -8.53
CA GLN A 149 -9.77 -25.54 -9.62
C GLN A 149 -9.64 -24.83 -10.97
N LEU A 150 -10.01 -23.54 -11.05
CA LEU A 150 -9.89 -22.74 -12.27
C LEU A 150 -8.45 -22.67 -12.80
N ASN A 151 -7.46 -22.54 -11.90
CA ASN A 151 -6.05 -22.51 -12.28
C ASN A 151 -5.48 -23.88 -12.70
N THR A 152 -6.17 -24.98 -12.39
CA THR A 152 -5.75 -26.35 -12.77
C THR A 152 -6.37 -26.79 -14.10
N ALA A 153 -7.50 -26.18 -14.48
CA ALA A 153 -8.23 -26.49 -15.72
C ALA A 153 -7.74 -25.72 -16.96
N ALA A 154 -6.79 -24.78 -16.80
CA ALA A 154 -6.22 -23.93 -17.85
C ALA A 154 -4.74 -24.26 -18.10
#